data_AF-A0A7G8PCD8-F1
#
_entry.id   AF-A0A7G8PCD8-F1
#
_cell.length_a   1.000
_cell.length_b   1.000
_cell.length_c   1.000
_cell.angle_alpha   90.00
_cell.angle_beta   90.00
_cell.angle_gamma   90.00
#
_symmetry.space_group_name_H-M   'P 1'
#
loop_
_entity.id
_entity.type
_entity.pdbx_description
1 polymer ?
#
loop_
_entity_poly.entity_id
_entity_poly.type
_entity_poly.pdbx_seq_one_letter_code
_entity_poly.pdbx_strand_id
1 'polypeptide(L)' 'MVPNDFAAFFTQHPSIERVLFNGAAAESNYRRLVGVTPVPAVRLPSTSPAQTMRFADKLAIWRAELAD' A
#
# COMPACT_ATOMS: atom_id res chain seq x y z
N MET A 1 4.08 9.06 -16.02
CA MET A 1 3.16 8.29 -15.14
C MET A 1 2.15 9.27 -14.59
N VAL A 2 0.86 8.94 -14.69
CA VAL A 2 -0.24 9.75 -14.17
C VAL A 2 -0.80 9.00 -12.95
N PRO A 3 -0.89 9.61 -11.75
CA PRO A 3 -1.49 8.95 -10.60
C PRO A 3 -3.02 8.86 -10.74
N ASN A 4 -3.64 7.92 -10.03
CA ASN A 4 -5.09 7.94 -9.83
C ASN A 4 -5.48 9.14 -8.95
N ASP A 5 -6.73 9.58 -9.02
CA ASP A 5 -7.27 10.61 -8.14
C ASP A 5 -7.57 10.05 -6.73
N PHE A 6 -6.52 9.94 -5.93
CA PHE A 6 -6.63 9.46 -4.55
C PHE A 6 -7.35 10.46 -3.64
N ALA A 7 -7.34 11.76 -3.95
CA ALA A 7 -8.01 12.77 -3.14
C ALA A 7 -9.54 12.61 -3.20
N ALA A 8 -10.09 12.45 -4.42
CA ALA A 8 -11.49 12.12 -4.60
C ALA A 8 -11.84 10.77 -3.94
N PHE A 9 -10.97 9.76 -4.12
CA PHE A 9 -11.18 8.43 -3.56
C PHE A 9 -11.31 8.43 -2.03
N PHE A 10 -10.39 9.06 -1.28
CA PHE A 10 -10.51 9.14 0.19
C PHE A 10 -11.71 9.95 0.65
N THR A 11 -12.10 10.99 -0.10
CA THR A 11 -13.30 11.79 0.21
C THR A 11 -14.57 10.95 0.07
N GLN A 12 -14.65 10.09 -0.95
CA GLN A 12 -15.80 9.21 -1.20
C GLN A 12 -15.83 8.00 -0.26
N HIS A 13 -14.70 7.62 0.32
CA HIS A 13 -14.56 6.44 1.18
C HIS A 13 -13.95 6.81 2.54
N PRO A 14 -14.68 7.55 3.40
CA PRO A 14 -14.16 8.01 4.68
C PRO A 14 -13.92 6.89 5.70
N SER A 15 -14.43 5.68 5.46
CA SER A 15 -14.20 4.50 6.30
C SER A 15 -12.88 3.79 6.00
N ILE A 16 -12.05 4.28 5.08
CA ILE A 16 -10.71 3.73 4.87
C ILE A 16 -9.83 4.13 6.04
N GLU A 17 -9.25 3.16 6.72
CA GLU A 17 -8.45 3.41 7.93
C GLU A 17 -6.95 3.27 7.69
N ARG A 18 -6.53 2.57 6.64
CA ARG A 18 -5.11 2.27 6.35
C ARG A 18 -4.83 2.13 4.87
N VAL A 19 -3.59 2.42 4.47
CA VAL A 19 -3.06 2.17 3.12
C VAL A 19 -1.88 1.21 3.20
N LEU A 20 -1.99 0.07 2.52
CA LEU A 20 -0.92 -0.94 2.46
C LEU A 20 -0.28 -0.94 1.06
N PHE A 21 0.94 -0.42 0.93
CA PHE A 21 1.63 -0.36 -0.35
C PHE A 21 2.20 -1.73 -0.73
N ASN A 22 1.77 -2.26 -1.88
CA ASN A 22 2.28 -3.51 -2.43
C ASN A 22 3.66 -3.31 -3.09
N GLY A 23 4.72 -3.30 -2.29
CA GLY A 23 6.10 -3.13 -2.73
C GLY A 23 6.59 -1.67 -2.79
N ALA A 24 7.92 -1.51 -2.88
CA ALA A 24 8.58 -0.20 -2.83
C ALA A 24 8.17 0.74 -3.97
N ALA A 25 7.95 0.20 -5.19
CA ALA A 25 7.55 1.01 -6.33
C ALA A 25 6.19 1.70 -6.12
N ALA A 26 5.24 1.03 -5.45
CA ALA A 26 3.94 1.61 -5.14
C ALA A 26 4.07 2.78 -4.16
N GLU A 27 4.79 2.58 -3.06
CA GLU A 27 5.05 3.62 -2.05
C GLU A 27 5.80 4.82 -2.66
N SER A 28 6.87 4.58 -3.41
CA SER A 28 7.68 5.65 -4.01
C SER A 28 6.89 6.46 -5.03
N ASN A 29 6.12 5.81 -5.90
CA ASN A 29 5.31 6.53 -6.88
C ASN A 29 4.16 7.30 -6.22
N TYR A 30 3.50 6.72 -5.22
CA TYR A 30 2.46 7.41 -4.46
C TYR A 30 3.02 8.68 -3.79
N ARG A 31 4.10 8.56 -3.01
CA ARG A 31 4.71 9.72 -2.33
C ARG A 31 5.15 10.80 -3.31
N ARG A 32 5.70 10.42 -4.45
CA ARG A 32 6.20 11.37 -5.47
C ARG A 32 5.09 12.07 -6.24
N LEU A 33 4.00 11.37 -6.55
CA LEU A 33 2.96 11.86 -7.47
C LEU A 33 1.68 12.33 -6.77
N VAL A 34 1.42 11.84 -5.55
CA VAL A 34 0.21 12.10 -4.78
C VAL A 34 0.52 12.84 -3.49
N GLY A 35 1.60 12.46 -2.79
CA GLY A 35 2.04 13.09 -1.54
C GLY A 35 1.75 12.23 -0.31
N VAL A 36 1.28 12.86 0.75
CA VAL A 36 1.04 12.23 2.06
C VAL A 36 -0.32 11.54 2.08
N THR A 37 -0.40 10.35 2.66
CA THR A 37 -1.68 9.66 2.90
C THR A 37 -2.45 10.32 4.06
N PRO A 38 -3.77 10.48 3.96
CA PRO A 38 -4.58 11.03 5.07
C PRO A 38 -4.74 10.05 6.24
N VAL A 39 -4.33 8.79 6.05
CA VAL A 39 -4.42 7.69 7.00
C VAL A 39 -3.06 7.01 7.17
N PRO A 40 -2.84 6.21 8.24
CA PRO A 40 -1.64 5.42 8.40
C PRO A 40 -1.34 4.58 7.15
N ALA A 41 -0.07 4.55 6.76
CA ALA A 41 0.37 3.82 5.59
C ALA A 41 1.63 2.99 5.86
N VAL A 42 1.63 1.76 5.37
CA VAL A 42 2.71 0.79 5.58
C VAL A 42 3.13 0.20 4.24
N ARG A 43 4.45 0.04 4.04
CA ARG A 43 4.98 -0.69 2.89
C ARG A 43 5.08 -2.16 3.20
N LEU A 44 4.44 -2.97 2.35
CA LEU A 44 4.50 -4.42 2.39
C LEU A 44 5.42 -4.99 1.29
N PRO A 45 5.89 -6.24 1.42
CA PRO A 45 6.56 -6.95 0.34
C PRO A 45 5.65 -7.05 -0.88
N SER A 46 6.22 -6.92 -2.08
CA SER A 46 5.46 -7.12 -3.30
C SER A 46 4.90 -8.54 -3.36
N THR A 47 3.63 -8.68 -3.74
CA THR A 47 2.99 -9.98 -3.98
C THR A 47 3.46 -10.66 -5.27
N SER A 48 4.14 -9.93 -6.16
CA SER A 48 4.71 -10.45 -7.40
C SER A 48 5.67 -11.64 -7.16
N PRO A 49 5.74 -12.63 -8.07
CA PRO A 49 6.75 -13.68 -8.02
C PRO A 49 8.18 -13.15 -8.22
N ALA A 50 8.34 -11.95 -8.82
CA ALA A 50 9.65 -11.30 -8.96
C ALA A 50 10.24 -10.88 -7.60
N GLN A 51 9.41 -10.74 -6.57
CA GLN A 51 9.89 -10.57 -5.21
C GLN A 51 10.27 -11.92 -4.62
N THR A 52 11.58 -12.17 -4.51
CA THR A 52 12.21 -13.47 -4.19
C THR A 52 12.03 -13.94 -2.74
N MET A 53 11.30 -13.19 -1.93
CA MET A 53 10.90 -13.60 -0.58
C MET A 53 9.98 -14.84 -0.64
N ARG A 54 10.20 -15.80 0.27
CA ARG A 54 9.36 -17.00 0.36
C ARG A 54 7.90 -16.61 0.59
N PHE A 55 6.99 -17.35 -0.02
CA PHE A 55 5.55 -17.09 0.09
C PHE A 55 5.07 -17.02 1.55
N ALA A 56 5.51 -17.96 2.39
CA ALA A 56 5.10 -18.01 3.80
C ALA A 56 5.51 -16.74 4.58
N ASP A 57 6.70 -16.20 4.30
CA ASP A 57 7.19 -14.97 4.93
C ASP A 57 6.38 -13.76 4.45
N LYS A 58 6.09 -13.66 3.14
CA LYS A 58 5.18 -12.64 2.60
C LYS A 58 3.82 -12.71 3.28
N LEU A 59 3.24 -13.91 3.34
CA LEU A 59 1.91 -14.14 3.91
C LEU A 59 1.86 -13.76 5.40
N ALA A 60 2.88 -14.10 6.18
CA ALA A 60 2.95 -13.74 7.60
C ALA A 60 2.96 -12.21 7.79
N ILE A 61 3.78 -11.49 7.02
CA ILE A 61 3.86 -10.03 7.08
C ILE A 61 2.53 -9.39 6.65
N TRP A 62 1.91 -9.86 5.56
CA TRP A 62 0.62 -9.35 5.11
C TRP A 62 -0.50 -9.59 6.14
N ARG A 63 -0.52 -10.75 6.79
CA ARG A 63 -1.52 -11.04 7.84
C ARG A 63 -1.37 -10.15 9.06
N ALA A 64 -0.14 -9.82 9.46
CA ALA A 64 0.10 -8.95 10.61
C ALA A 64 -0.49 -7.54 10.40
N GLU A 65 -0.43 -7.00 9.18
CA GLU A 65 -0.99 -5.67 8.86
C GLU A 65 -2.49 -5.69 8.53
N LEU A 66 -3.06 -6.84 8.21
CA LEU A 66 -4.50 -7.01 7.94
C LEU A 66 -5.31 -7.44 9.17
N ALA A 67 -4.65 -7.78 10.27
CA ALA A 67 -5.33 -7.99 11.54
C ALA A 67 -5.84 -6.65 12.09
N ASP A 68 -6.95 -6.73 12.82
CA ASP A 68 -7.56 -5.61 13.57
C ASP A 68 -6.71 -5.24 14.80
#